data_AF-A0A257S7H4-F1
#
_entry.id   AF-A0A257S7H4-F1
#
_cell.length_a   1.000
_cell.length_b   1.000
_cell.length_c   1.000
_cell.angle_alpha   90.00
_cell.angle_beta   90.00
_cell.angle_gamma   90.00
#
_symmetry.space_group_name_H-M   'P 1'
#
loop_
_entity.id
_entity.type
_entity.pdbx_description
1 polymer ?
#
loop_
_entity_poly.entity_id
_entity_poly.type
_entity_poly.pdbx_seq_one_letter_code
_entity_poly.pdbx_strand_id
1 'polypeptide(L)'
;MERRRFLQVAGAAGIGVAAGCAPRETPHLLPYVNESDDLIPGIPEFYASTCRECPAGCGIYVKTREARAIKVEGNPFHPVGHGKVCARGQAALQGLYDPDRVQQPYRRTARGLEPLAWDAAVGQIATALGAAVASGPDRVALITGADSGPLDAFYDTWLAAFRSRRRLRHEAFAYEPLREASRLTFGTASVPAYAFADARYVLSFGADFLETWLSPVEYTHQFAAAHRYRDGAMARFVAVEPRRGLTGYSADEWIAPKPGTEGLLALGIAASVVRQGHAQLAGGSAEADRVRGFLARFPARSVAEATGIDESVIDRVAREFAGAKPSLAVAGGVALQHRAATQTAVAVNLLNYVAGNVGRTVRYHATSPWDNVSRYRDATALIAAMRAGDVDVALVHAANPAFTLPKGARFAAALEKVRLTVAFASHLDETAALCDLILPDVTPLEQWGAVEPRAGVRSFVQPAMTPVFAGTRALLPPQTGDMVPTVLQTRVVASRPAPATAA
;
A
#
# COMPACT_ATOMS: atom_id res chain seq x y z
N MET A 1 -56.71 -31.47 35.71
CA MET A 1 -56.00 -31.46 34.40
C MET A 1 -56.76 -32.40 33.47
N GLU A 2 -57.31 -31.92 32.35
CA GLU A 2 -58.05 -32.77 31.39
C GLU A 2 -57.12 -33.81 30.73
N ARG A 3 -57.59 -35.07 30.60
CA ARG A 3 -56.86 -36.16 29.92
C ARG A 3 -56.35 -35.78 28.52
N ARG A 4 -57.13 -34.97 27.79
CA ARG A 4 -56.78 -34.48 26.45
C ARG A 4 -55.59 -33.52 26.47
N ARG A 5 -55.50 -32.67 27.48
CA ARG A 5 -54.39 -31.72 27.68
C ARG A 5 -53.12 -32.43 28.14
N PHE A 6 -53.24 -33.47 28.95
CA PHE A 6 -52.12 -34.33 29.33
C PHE A 6 -51.51 -35.05 28.12
N LEU A 7 -52.34 -35.65 27.25
CA LEU A 7 -51.85 -36.32 26.04
C LEU A 7 -51.23 -35.37 25.01
N GLN A 8 -51.74 -34.14 24.89
CA GLN A 8 -51.13 -33.11 24.04
C GLN A 8 -49.75 -32.67 24.57
N VAL A 9 -49.63 -32.45 25.88
CA VAL A 9 -48.36 -32.07 26.50
C VAL A 9 -47.35 -33.22 26.48
N ALA A 10 -47.79 -34.45 26.73
CA ALA A 10 -46.94 -35.64 26.65
C ALA A 10 -46.47 -35.93 25.21
N GLY A 11 -47.35 -35.75 24.21
CA GLY A 11 -46.99 -35.87 22.80
C GLY A 11 -46.01 -34.79 22.34
N ALA A 12 -46.20 -33.54 22.78
CA ALA A 12 -45.27 -32.44 22.49
C ALA A 12 -43.91 -32.62 23.20
N ALA A 13 -43.91 -33.12 24.44
CA ALA A 13 -42.69 -33.42 25.18
C ALA A 13 -41.92 -34.63 24.59
N GLY A 14 -42.63 -35.64 24.06
CA GLY A 14 -42.02 -36.81 23.42
C GLY A 14 -41.25 -36.50 22.14
N ILE A 15 -41.71 -35.53 21.34
CA ILE A 15 -41.03 -35.11 20.11
C ILE A 15 -39.75 -34.31 20.42
N GLY A 16 -39.75 -33.50 21.48
CA GLY A 16 -38.57 -32.74 21.91
C GLY A 16 -37.41 -33.61 22.42
N VAL A 17 -37.70 -34.78 23.00
CA VAL A 17 -36.67 -35.71 23.50
C VAL A 17 -36.04 -36.53 22.37
N ALA A 18 -36.80 -36.91 21.34
CA ALA A 18 -36.27 -37.68 20.22
C ALA A 18 -35.23 -36.89 19.39
N ALA A 19 -35.36 -35.56 19.29
CA ALA A 19 -34.37 -34.71 18.64
C ALA A 19 -33.05 -34.60 19.42
N GLY A 20 -33.05 -34.87 20.73
CA GLY A 20 -31.86 -34.92 21.58
C GLY A 20 -31.12 -36.27 21.57
N CYS A 21 -31.73 -37.30 20.99
CA CYS A 21 -31.20 -38.67 20.91
C CYS A 21 -30.83 -39.11 19.48
N ALA A 22 -30.90 -38.22 18.50
CA ALA A 22 -30.23 -38.46 17.22
C ALA A 22 -28.73 -38.63 17.51
N PRO A 23 -28.06 -39.69 17.00
CA PRO A 23 -26.62 -39.81 17.16
C PRO A 23 -26.00 -38.54 16.61
N ARG A 24 -25.33 -37.76 17.47
CA ARG A 24 -24.39 -36.74 17.02
C ARG A 24 -23.48 -37.45 16.04
N GLU A 25 -23.37 -36.93 14.81
CA GLU A 25 -22.43 -37.45 13.83
C GLU A 25 -21.09 -37.69 14.54
N THR A 26 -20.65 -38.95 14.57
CA THR A 26 -19.38 -39.29 15.21
C THR A 26 -18.31 -38.54 14.41
N PRO A 27 -17.56 -37.60 15.01
CA PRO A 27 -16.55 -36.87 14.26
C PRO A 27 -15.53 -37.86 13.71
N HIS A 28 -15.39 -37.89 12.39
CA HIS A 28 -14.39 -38.72 11.73
C HIS A 28 -13.02 -38.06 11.89
N LEU A 29 -12.05 -38.82 12.42
CA LEU A 29 -10.64 -38.41 12.43
C LEU A 29 -9.99 -38.94 11.16
N LEU A 30 -9.68 -38.04 10.22
CA LEU A 30 -9.04 -38.36 8.95
C LEU A 30 -7.54 -38.04 9.06
N PRO A 31 -6.64 -39.05 9.08
CA PRO A 31 -5.20 -38.81 9.07
C PRO A 31 -4.72 -38.39 7.67
N TYR A 32 -3.50 -37.84 7.61
CA TYR A 32 -2.84 -37.60 6.33
C TYR A 32 -2.55 -38.93 5.62
N VAL A 33 -2.81 -38.97 4.31
CA VAL A 33 -2.46 -40.12 3.45
C VAL A 33 -0.94 -40.16 3.23
N ASN A 34 -0.33 -38.99 3.06
CA ASN A 34 1.11 -38.78 2.98
C ASN A 34 1.44 -37.62 3.91
N GLU A 35 1.97 -37.94 5.09
CA GLU A 35 2.35 -36.96 6.10
C GLU A 35 3.74 -36.40 5.79
N SER A 36 3.92 -35.09 5.97
CA SER A 36 5.25 -34.49 5.86
C SER A 36 6.03 -34.77 7.14
N ASP A 37 7.31 -35.11 7.01
CA ASP A 37 8.21 -35.36 8.17
C ASP A 37 8.30 -34.15 9.13
N ASP A 38 8.01 -32.94 8.64
CA ASP A 38 8.08 -31.70 9.41
C ASP A 38 6.76 -31.39 10.16
N LEU A 39 5.66 -32.06 9.82
CA LEU A 39 4.32 -31.77 10.32
C LEU A 39 3.93 -32.73 11.45
N ILE A 40 3.63 -32.17 12.62
CA ILE A 40 3.09 -32.93 13.76
C ILE A 40 1.66 -32.46 14.06
N PRO A 41 0.62 -33.30 13.86
CA PRO A 41 -0.76 -32.92 14.12
C PRO A 41 -0.98 -32.41 15.55
N GLY A 42 -1.66 -31.28 15.67
CA GLY A 42 -1.93 -30.58 16.94
C GLY A 42 -0.84 -29.58 17.33
N ILE A 43 0.36 -29.66 16.75
CA ILE A 43 1.46 -28.71 17.00
C ILE A 43 1.49 -27.69 15.85
N PRO A 44 1.36 -26.39 16.15
CA PRO A 44 1.39 -25.37 15.11
C PRO A 44 2.82 -25.11 14.59
N GLU A 45 2.92 -24.80 13.30
CA GLU A 45 4.15 -24.35 12.64
C GLU A 45 4.09 -22.84 12.38
N PHE A 46 5.25 -22.24 12.10
CA PHE A 46 5.36 -20.81 11.78
C PHE A 46 6.16 -20.61 10.50
N TYR A 47 5.53 -19.99 9.51
CA TYR A 47 6.15 -19.66 8.23
C TYR A 47 6.55 -18.18 8.20
N ALA A 48 7.78 -17.89 7.81
CA ALA A 48 8.26 -16.53 7.63
C ALA A 48 7.81 -15.98 6.28
N SER A 49 7.05 -14.89 6.27
CA SER A 49 6.56 -14.27 5.05
C SER A 49 6.59 -12.75 5.16
N THR A 50 6.08 -12.05 4.14
CA THR A 50 5.98 -10.60 4.13
C THR A 50 4.55 -10.16 3.86
N CYS A 51 4.02 -9.30 4.72
CA CYS A 51 2.70 -8.72 4.57
C CYS A 51 2.65 -7.83 3.32
N ARG A 52 1.63 -8.04 2.50
CA ARG A 52 1.35 -7.25 1.28
C ARG A 52 0.01 -6.52 1.35
N GLU A 53 -0.59 -6.44 2.53
CA GLU A 53 -1.81 -5.65 2.71
C GLU A 53 -1.59 -4.17 2.42
N CYS A 54 -0.36 -3.66 2.52
CA CYS A 54 0.06 -2.36 2.00
C CYS A 54 1.50 -2.41 1.46
N PRO A 55 1.97 -1.36 0.76
CA PRO A 55 3.32 -1.32 0.21
C PRO A 55 4.48 -1.32 1.23
N ALA A 56 4.19 -1.11 2.53
CA ALA A 56 5.22 -1.02 3.57
C ALA A 56 6.01 -2.33 3.83
N GLY A 57 5.47 -3.49 3.43
CA GLY A 57 6.24 -4.75 3.45
C GLY A 57 6.72 -5.20 4.83
N CYS A 58 5.85 -5.21 5.84
CA CYS A 58 6.19 -5.73 7.18
C CYS A 58 6.43 -7.24 7.13
N GLY A 59 7.56 -7.73 7.64
CA GLY A 59 7.78 -9.16 7.81
C GLY A 59 6.88 -9.75 8.88
N ILE A 60 6.34 -10.93 8.59
CA ILE A 60 5.35 -11.62 9.41
C ILE A 60 5.75 -13.07 9.64
N TYR A 61 5.24 -13.64 10.73
CA TYR A 61 5.09 -15.06 10.91
C TYR A 61 3.63 -15.44 10.74
N VAL A 62 3.39 -16.45 9.93
CA VAL A 62 2.07 -17.04 9.75
C VAL A 62 2.04 -18.36 10.50
N LYS A 63 1.28 -18.38 11.58
CA LYS A 63 1.02 -19.60 12.34
C LYS A 63 0.07 -20.47 11.52
N THR A 64 0.49 -21.69 11.23
CA THR A 64 -0.34 -22.70 10.59
C THR A 64 -0.64 -23.83 11.57
N ARG A 65 -1.74 -24.53 11.36
CA ARG A 65 -2.09 -25.77 12.06
C ARG A 65 -2.57 -26.74 11.00
N GLU A 66 -1.89 -27.87 10.84
CA GLU A 66 -2.16 -28.83 9.75
C GLU A 66 -2.21 -28.12 8.37
N ALA A 67 -1.20 -27.31 8.05
CA ALA A 67 -1.10 -26.48 6.83
C ALA A 67 -2.19 -25.41 6.63
N ARG A 68 -3.07 -25.19 7.62
CA ARG A 68 -4.07 -24.12 7.60
C ARG A 68 -3.55 -22.89 8.33
N ALA A 69 -3.45 -21.74 7.66
CA ALA A 69 -3.07 -20.48 8.29
C ALA A 69 -4.15 -20.03 9.31
N ILE A 70 -3.78 -19.77 10.56
CA ILE A 70 -4.71 -19.44 11.65
C ILE A 70 -4.37 -18.16 12.41
N LYS A 71 -3.13 -17.68 12.34
CA LYS A 71 -2.74 -16.38 12.93
C LYS A 71 -1.61 -15.74 12.14
N VAL A 72 -1.66 -14.41 12.01
CA VAL A 72 -0.53 -13.60 11.56
C VAL A 72 0.05 -12.88 12.78
N GLU A 73 1.37 -12.91 12.91
CA GLU A 73 2.16 -12.15 13.88
C GLU A 73 3.30 -11.44 13.17
N GLY A 74 3.91 -10.43 13.81
CA GLY A 74 5.09 -9.80 13.24
C GLY A 74 6.33 -10.68 13.40
N ASN A 75 7.23 -10.67 12.42
CA ASN A 75 8.53 -11.34 12.52
C ASN A 75 9.52 -10.47 13.32
N PRO A 76 10.04 -10.91 14.49
CA PRO A 76 10.98 -10.16 15.31
C PRO A 76 12.31 -9.81 14.62
N PHE A 77 12.72 -10.63 13.65
CA PHE A 77 13.97 -10.44 12.91
C PHE A 77 13.82 -9.53 11.68
N HIS A 78 12.59 -9.20 11.28
CA HIS A 78 12.37 -8.34 10.12
C HIS A 78 12.56 -6.86 10.49
N PRO A 79 13.40 -6.10 9.76
CA PRO A 79 13.85 -4.76 10.15
C PRO A 79 12.81 -3.63 10.00
N VAL A 80 11.63 -3.95 9.46
CA VAL A 80 10.52 -2.99 9.33
C VAL A 80 9.60 -3.08 10.54
N GLY A 81 9.06 -4.28 10.82
CA GLY A 81 8.04 -4.47 11.84
C GLY A 81 8.58 -4.79 13.24
N HIS A 82 9.82 -5.28 13.36
CA HIS A 82 10.43 -5.68 14.65
C HIS A 82 9.49 -6.54 15.53
N GLY A 83 8.84 -7.53 14.93
CA GLY A 83 7.93 -8.42 15.65
C GLY A 83 6.50 -7.89 15.81
N LYS A 84 6.17 -6.76 15.16
CA LYS A 84 4.83 -6.17 15.14
C LYS A 84 4.26 -6.13 13.73
N VAL A 85 2.93 -6.07 13.66
CA VAL A 85 2.15 -5.94 12.42
C VAL A 85 0.89 -5.13 12.72
N CYS A 86 0.43 -4.33 11.76
CA CYS A 86 -0.75 -3.48 11.94
C CYS A 86 -2.07 -4.28 11.83
N ALA A 87 -3.19 -3.60 12.10
CA ALA A 87 -4.53 -4.20 12.03
C ALA A 87 -4.84 -4.83 10.66
N ARG A 88 -4.38 -4.21 9.55
CA ARG A 88 -4.55 -4.78 8.20
C ARG A 88 -3.84 -6.12 8.07
N GLY A 89 -2.58 -6.20 8.47
CA GLY A 89 -1.82 -7.45 8.40
C GLY A 89 -2.37 -8.54 9.33
N GLN A 90 -2.93 -8.17 10.48
CA GLN A 90 -3.68 -9.10 11.35
C GLN A 90 -4.95 -9.62 10.65
N ALA A 91 -5.65 -8.75 9.92
CA ALA A 91 -6.87 -9.07 9.18
C ALA A 91 -6.64 -9.79 7.85
N ALA A 92 -5.39 -9.97 7.40
CA ALA A 92 -5.08 -10.65 6.13
C ALA A 92 -5.71 -12.06 6.02
N LEU A 93 -5.87 -12.76 7.16
CA LEU A 93 -6.55 -14.06 7.20
C LEU A 93 -8.03 -13.97 6.85
N GLN A 94 -8.70 -12.86 7.17
CA GLN A 94 -10.09 -12.66 6.78
C GLN A 94 -10.19 -12.62 5.26
N GLY A 95 -9.31 -11.85 4.59
CA GLY A 95 -9.26 -11.80 3.14
C GLY A 95 -8.88 -13.13 2.50
N LEU A 96 -8.03 -13.94 3.14
CA LEU A 96 -7.67 -15.29 2.68
C LEU A 96 -8.88 -16.24 2.64
N TYR A 97 -9.68 -16.26 3.71
CA TYR A 97 -10.83 -17.16 3.87
C TYR A 97 -12.17 -16.53 3.51
N ASP A 98 -12.17 -15.36 2.89
CA ASP A 98 -13.41 -14.66 2.54
C ASP A 98 -14.21 -15.49 1.53
N PRO A 99 -15.47 -15.86 1.84
CA PRO A 99 -16.30 -16.65 0.92
C PRO A 99 -16.67 -15.87 -0.35
N ASP A 100 -16.65 -14.54 -0.33
CA ASP A 100 -17.00 -13.67 -1.45
C ASP A 100 -15.85 -13.51 -2.47
N ARG A 101 -14.71 -14.18 -2.23
CA ARG A 101 -13.62 -14.23 -3.21
C ARG A 101 -14.09 -14.78 -4.54
N VAL A 102 -13.50 -14.27 -5.62
CA VAL A 102 -13.69 -14.84 -6.95
C VAL A 102 -13.01 -16.21 -6.98
N GLN A 103 -13.79 -17.26 -7.22
CA GLN A 103 -13.30 -18.66 -7.12
C GLN A 103 -13.01 -19.31 -8.47
N GLN A 104 -13.45 -18.70 -9.58
CA GLN A 104 -13.26 -19.18 -10.95
C GLN A 104 -13.31 -18.00 -11.94
N PRO A 105 -12.82 -18.15 -13.17
CA PRO A 105 -12.94 -17.09 -14.17
C PRO A 105 -14.39 -16.81 -14.57
N TYR A 106 -14.68 -15.55 -14.87
CA TYR A 106 -15.97 -15.10 -15.37
C TYR A 106 -15.80 -14.24 -16.62
N ARG A 107 -16.81 -14.29 -17.49
CA ARG A 107 -17.03 -13.32 -18.56
C ARG A 107 -18.25 -12.48 -18.22
N ARG A 108 -18.15 -11.16 -18.36
CA ARG A 108 -19.32 -10.29 -18.29
C ARG A 108 -20.13 -10.37 -19.59
N THR A 109 -21.44 -10.49 -19.42
CA THR A 109 -22.43 -10.38 -20.49
C THR A 109 -23.53 -9.38 -20.11
N ALA A 110 -24.44 -9.08 -21.03
CA ALA A 110 -25.62 -8.26 -20.72
C ALA A 110 -26.54 -8.87 -19.65
N ARG A 111 -26.42 -10.18 -19.36
CA ARG A 111 -27.21 -10.89 -18.35
C ARG A 111 -26.50 -11.04 -17.00
N GLY A 112 -25.27 -10.54 -16.89
CA GLY A 112 -24.42 -10.69 -15.70
C GLY A 112 -23.15 -11.51 -15.97
N LEU A 113 -22.58 -12.09 -14.92
CA LEU A 113 -21.34 -12.86 -14.98
C LEU A 113 -21.63 -14.32 -15.35
N GLU A 114 -21.05 -14.79 -16.45
CA GLU A 114 -21.12 -16.18 -16.88
C GLU A 114 -19.77 -16.88 -16.58
N PRO A 115 -19.75 -18.05 -15.91
CA PRO A 115 -18.52 -18.80 -15.67
C PRO A 115 -17.76 -19.12 -16.97
N LEU A 116 -16.43 -19.09 -16.89
CA LEU A 116 -15.55 -19.35 -18.02
C LEU A 116 -14.40 -20.29 -17.61
N ALA A 117 -14.09 -21.27 -18.46
CA ALA A 117 -12.92 -22.11 -18.24
C ALA A 117 -11.62 -21.30 -18.37
N TRP A 118 -10.63 -21.60 -17.53
CA TRP A 118 -9.33 -20.93 -17.53
C TRP A 118 -8.67 -20.88 -18.91
N ASP A 119 -8.60 -22.02 -19.60
CA ASP A 119 -7.91 -22.08 -20.90
C ASP A 119 -8.64 -21.26 -21.97
N ALA A 120 -9.97 -21.17 -21.88
CA ALA A 120 -10.77 -20.32 -22.75
C ALA A 120 -10.56 -18.82 -22.44
N ALA A 121 -10.40 -18.45 -21.18
CA ALA A 121 -10.07 -17.08 -20.77
C ALA A 121 -8.68 -16.68 -21.25
N VAL A 122 -7.66 -17.52 -21.00
CA VAL A 122 -6.28 -17.30 -21.45
C VAL A 122 -6.22 -17.24 -22.98
N GLY A 123 -6.93 -18.11 -23.69
CA GLY A 123 -7.01 -18.09 -25.15
C GLY A 123 -7.54 -16.76 -25.70
N GLN A 124 -8.62 -16.22 -25.12
CA GLN A 124 -9.16 -14.92 -25.51
C GLN A 124 -8.18 -13.77 -25.28
N ILE A 125 -7.51 -13.77 -24.12
CA ILE A 125 -6.50 -12.77 -23.79
C ILE A 125 -5.33 -12.86 -24.78
N ALA A 126 -4.84 -14.06 -25.08
CA ALA A 126 -3.76 -14.29 -26.04
C ALA A 126 -4.10 -13.76 -27.44
N THR A 127 -5.30 -14.08 -27.94
CA THR A 127 -5.77 -13.60 -29.24
C THR A 127 -5.87 -12.07 -29.27
N ALA A 128 -6.43 -11.46 -28.23
CA ALA A 128 -6.58 -10.01 -28.16
C ALA A 128 -5.23 -9.29 -28.07
N LEU A 129 -4.29 -9.81 -27.27
CA LEU A 129 -2.93 -9.28 -27.18
C LEU A 129 -2.20 -9.39 -28.52
N GLY A 130 -2.34 -10.51 -29.24
CA GLY A 130 -1.78 -10.68 -30.58
C GLY A 130 -2.33 -9.65 -31.58
N ALA A 131 -3.64 -9.42 -31.57
CA ALA A 131 -4.29 -8.42 -32.41
C ALA A 131 -3.88 -6.98 -32.05
N ALA A 132 -3.71 -6.67 -30.76
CA ALA A 132 -3.25 -5.38 -30.29
C ALA A 132 -1.82 -5.08 -30.77
N VAL A 133 -0.90 -6.06 -30.64
CA VAL A 133 0.48 -5.94 -31.13
C VAL A 133 0.54 -5.73 -32.65
N ALA A 134 -0.35 -6.40 -33.39
CA ALA A 134 -0.47 -6.22 -34.85
C ALA A 134 -1.02 -4.84 -35.23
N SER A 135 -1.83 -4.22 -34.36
CA SER A 135 -2.41 -2.88 -34.59
C SER A 135 -1.41 -1.74 -34.35
N GLY A 136 -0.32 -1.98 -33.62
CA GLY A 136 0.75 -1.01 -33.42
C GLY A 136 1.43 -1.10 -32.04
N PRO A 137 2.44 -0.26 -31.76
CA PRO A 137 2.98 -0.11 -30.42
C PRO A 137 1.98 0.55 -29.47
N ASP A 138 2.18 0.37 -28.17
CA ASP A 138 1.41 1.03 -27.10
C ASP A 138 -0.11 0.77 -27.16
N ARG A 139 -0.54 -0.38 -27.70
CA ARG A 139 -1.96 -0.78 -27.75
C ARG A 139 -2.45 -1.54 -26.52
N VAL A 140 -1.54 -1.92 -25.62
CA VAL A 140 -1.84 -2.68 -24.38
C VAL A 140 -1.58 -1.80 -23.17
N ALA A 141 -2.52 -1.67 -22.25
CA ALA A 141 -2.33 -0.98 -20.98
C ALA A 141 -2.30 -1.97 -19.82
N LEU A 142 -1.43 -1.71 -18.85
CA LEU A 142 -1.33 -2.48 -17.61
C LEU A 142 -1.50 -1.53 -16.41
N ILE A 143 -2.49 -1.80 -15.58
CA ILE A 143 -2.80 -1.05 -14.37
C ILE A 143 -2.50 -1.98 -13.19
N THR A 144 -1.52 -1.64 -12.37
CA THR A 144 -1.09 -2.43 -11.22
C THR A 144 -1.28 -1.66 -9.93
N GLY A 145 -1.33 -2.35 -8.79
CA GLY A 145 -1.11 -1.73 -7.48
C GLY A 145 0.33 -1.18 -7.32
N ALA A 146 0.62 -0.65 -6.14
CA ALA A 146 1.97 -0.25 -5.73
C ALA A 146 2.80 -1.48 -5.29
N ASP A 147 3.54 -2.05 -6.24
CA ASP A 147 4.53 -3.10 -6.00
C ASP A 147 5.96 -2.57 -6.00
N SER A 148 6.89 -3.33 -5.41
CA SER A 148 8.32 -3.08 -5.47
C SER A 148 9.09 -4.38 -5.74
N GLY A 149 10.35 -4.25 -6.17
CA GLY A 149 11.24 -5.40 -6.37
C GLY A 149 10.94 -6.19 -7.66
N PRO A 150 11.17 -7.52 -7.67
CA PRO A 150 11.13 -8.33 -8.89
C PRO A 150 9.79 -8.32 -9.63
N LEU A 151 8.66 -8.30 -8.91
CA LEU A 151 7.33 -8.26 -9.54
C LEU A 151 7.10 -6.93 -10.28
N ASP A 152 7.50 -5.81 -9.68
CA ASP A 152 7.42 -4.49 -10.32
C ASP A 152 8.26 -4.44 -11.62
N ALA A 153 9.48 -4.98 -11.60
CA ALA A 153 10.33 -5.06 -12.79
C ALA A 153 9.80 -6.05 -13.86
N PHE A 154 9.18 -7.15 -13.41
CA PHE A 154 8.57 -8.14 -14.29
C PHE A 154 7.42 -7.52 -15.09
N TYR A 155 6.57 -6.69 -14.47
CA TYR A 155 5.48 -6.03 -15.19
C TYR A 155 5.96 -5.14 -16.34
N ASP A 156 7.05 -4.38 -16.15
CA ASP A 156 7.62 -3.57 -17.22
C ASP A 156 8.19 -4.43 -18.35
N THR A 157 8.90 -5.52 -17.99
CA THR A 157 9.45 -6.47 -18.95
C THR A 157 8.36 -7.17 -19.75
N TRP A 158 7.31 -7.61 -19.05
CA TRP A 158 6.15 -8.28 -19.66
C TRP A 158 5.43 -7.34 -20.63
N LEU A 159 5.15 -6.09 -20.22
CA LEU A 159 4.47 -5.13 -21.07
C LEU A 159 5.31 -4.74 -22.30
N ALA A 160 6.63 -4.64 -22.15
CA ALA A 160 7.55 -4.38 -23.25
C ALA A 160 7.53 -5.50 -24.31
N ALA A 161 7.29 -6.76 -23.93
CA ALA A 161 7.13 -7.87 -24.87
C ALA A 161 5.91 -7.68 -25.80
N PHE A 162 4.91 -6.91 -25.37
CA PHE A 162 3.75 -6.50 -26.18
C PHE A 162 3.94 -5.14 -26.85
N ARG A 163 5.18 -4.65 -26.96
CA ARG A 163 5.55 -3.35 -27.57
C ARG A 163 4.82 -2.17 -26.93
N SER A 164 4.53 -2.25 -25.64
CA SER A 164 3.86 -1.18 -24.90
C SER A 164 4.67 -0.71 -23.70
N ARG A 165 4.50 0.57 -23.35
CA ARG A 165 5.00 1.22 -22.13
C ARG A 165 3.87 1.83 -21.30
N ARG A 166 2.61 1.59 -21.66
CA ARG A 166 1.43 2.14 -20.96
C ARG A 166 1.16 1.43 -19.64
N ARG A 167 2.02 1.66 -18.66
CA ARG A 167 1.84 1.15 -17.30
C ARG A 167 1.39 2.25 -16.34
N LEU A 168 0.34 1.97 -15.59
CA LEU A 168 -0.12 2.78 -14.47
C LEU A 168 0.07 2.01 -13.16
N ARG A 169 0.96 2.48 -12.29
CA ARG A 169 1.11 1.98 -10.92
C ARG A 169 0.21 2.80 -10.02
N HIS A 170 -1.00 2.30 -9.81
CA HIS A 170 -2.09 3.01 -9.15
C HIS A 170 -2.08 2.76 -7.64
N GLU A 171 -2.07 3.83 -6.87
CA GLU A 171 -2.19 3.81 -5.41
C GLU A 171 -2.97 5.05 -4.98
N ALA A 172 -4.06 4.84 -4.23
CA ALA A 172 -4.99 5.90 -3.87
C ALA A 172 -4.35 6.92 -2.93
N PHE A 173 -3.48 6.47 -2.04
CA PHE A 173 -2.76 7.32 -1.10
C PHE A 173 -1.30 7.53 -1.53
N ALA A 174 -1.10 7.80 -2.82
CA ALA A 174 0.21 8.07 -3.38
C ALA A 174 0.81 9.37 -2.81
N TYR A 175 2.01 9.28 -2.23
CA TYR A 175 2.74 10.41 -1.67
C TYR A 175 3.41 11.30 -2.74
N GLU A 176 2.68 11.60 -3.83
CA GLU A 176 3.15 12.46 -4.93
C GLU A 176 3.62 13.84 -4.45
N PRO A 177 2.92 14.54 -3.51
CA PRO A 177 3.39 15.81 -2.98
C PRO A 177 4.74 15.73 -2.28
N LEU A 178 5.04 14.64 -1.56
CA LEU A 178 6.34 14.44 -0.90
C LEU A 178 7.45 14.27 -1.93
N ARG A 179 7.25 13.39 -2.93
CA ARG A 179 8.23 13.15 -4.00
C ARG A 179 8.53 14.41 -4.80
N GLU A 180 7.48 15.17 -5.14
CA GLU A 180 7.65 16.40 -5.91
C GLU A 180 8.31 17.50 -5.06
N ALA A 181 7.98 17.60 -3.77
CA ALA A 181 8.65 18.52 -2.86
C ALA A 181 10.15 18.21 -2.73
N SER A 182 10.52 16.95 -2.56
CA SER A 182 11.92 16.51 -2.51
C SER A 182 12.66 16.79 -3.81
N ARG A 183 11.98 16.68 -4.97
CA ARG A 183 12.55 17.05 -6.28
C ARG A 183 12.83 18.55 -6.34
N LEU A 184 11.88 19.38 -5.88
CA LEU A 184 12.00 20.83 -5.89
C LEU A 184 13.03 21.37 -4.90
N THR A 185 13.17 20.74 -3.71
CA THR A 185 14.08 21.24 -2.68
C THR A 185 15.48 20.66 -2.76
N PHE A 186 15.61 19.38 -3.12
CA PHE A 186 16.89 18.65 -3.04
C PHE A 186 17.29 17.94 -4.34
N GLY A 187 16.50 18.08 -5.41
CA GLY A 187 16.80 17.47 -6.71
C GLY A 187 16.56 15.95 -6.78
N THR A 188 16.00 15.34 -5.73
CA THR A 188 15.70 13.89 -5.68
C THR A 188 14.19 13.63 -5.74
N ALA A 189 13.74 12.79 -6.67
CA ALA A 189 12.33 12.45 -6.84
C ALA A 189 11.89 11.25 -5.97
N SER A 190 12.39 11.18 -4.73
CA SER A 190 12.12 10.10 -3.78
C SER A 190 11.35 10.55 -2.56
N VAL A 191 10.59 9.63 -1.96
CA VAL A 191 10.01 9.82 -0.63
C VAL A 191 11.12 9.67 0.41
N PRO A 192 11.31 10.65 1.32
CA PRO A 192 12.32 10.55 2.37
C PRO A 192 12.02 9.45 3.39
N ALA A 193 13.08 8.87 3.94
CA ALA A 193 13.02 8.07 5.15
C ALA A 193 13.21 8.97 6.38
N TYR A 194 12.38 8.76 7.39
CA TYR A 194 12.39 9.55 8.62
C TYR A 194 12.90 8.72 9.80
N ALA A 195 13.93 9.21 10.48
CA ALA A 195 14.51 8.57 11.66
C ALA A 195 13.87 9.12 12.94
N PHE A 196 12.64 8.67 13.21
CA PHE A 196 11.89 9.06 14.41
C PHE A 196 12.62 8.66 15.71
N ALA A 197 13.30 7.51 15.71
CA ALA A 197 14.01 6.98 16.88
C ALA A 197 15.14 7.90 17.35
N ASP A 198 15.71 8.69 16.43
CA ASP A 198 16.82 9.60 16.72
C ASP A 198 16.32 10.98 17.17
N ALA A 199 15.04 11.32 16.97
CA ALA A 199 14.49 12.64 17.24
C ALA A 199 14.21 12.87 18.73
N ARG A 200 14.57 14.05 19.22
CA ARG A 200 14.21 14.59 20.55
C ARG A 200 12.99 15.51 20.51
N TYR A 201 12.62 15.98 19.33
CA TYR A 201 11.41 16.76 19.10
C TYR A 201 10.84 16.40 17.74
N VAL A 202 9.61 15.93 17.72
CA VAL A 202 8.86 15.58 16.51
C VAL A 202 7.78 16.65 16.30
N LEU A 203 7.77 17.26 15.12
CA LEU A 203 6.77 18.22 14.70
C LEU A 203 6.06 17.69 13.45
N SER A 204 4.82 17.21 13.61
CA SER A 204 4.05 16.65 12.51
C SER A 204 3.11 17.67 11.91
N PHE A 205 3.11 17.81 10.58
CA PHE A 205 2.13 18.58 9.82
C PHE A 205 1.19 17.60 9.11
N GLY A 206 0.13 17.21 9.81
CA GLY A 206 -0.90 16.27 9.35
C GLY A 206 -0.44 14.83 9.10
N ALA A 207 0.83 14.46 9.35
CA ALA A 207 1.32 13.12 9.11
C ALA A 207 0.79 12.14 10.15
N ASP A 208 0.05 11.13 9.68
CA ASP A 208 -0.66 10.12 10.45
C ASP A 208 0.20 8.85 10.64
N PHE A 209 1.43 9.00 11.16
CA PHE A 209 2.44 7.93 11.28
C PHE A 209 2.13 6.86 12.32
N LEU A 210 1.15 7.09 13.21
CA LEU A 210 0.60 6.07 14.10
C LEU A 210 -0.63 5.37 13.50
N GLU A 211 -1.02 5.74 12.26
CA GLU A 211 -2.19 5.23 11.57
C GLU A 211 -1.79 4.57 10.25
N THR A 212 -1.81 5.30 9.12
CA THR A 212 -1.67 4.72 7.78
C THR A 212 -0.50 5.26 6.97
N TRP A 213 0.31 6.15 7.54
CA TRP A 213 1.33 6.88 6.80
C TRP A 213 2.62 6.08 6.52
N LEU A 214 2.96 5.93 5.24
CA LEU A 214 4.22 5.42 4.66
C LEU A 214 4.64 4.02 5.11
N SER A 215 5.14 3.90 6.34
CA SER A 215 5.56 2.66 6.98
C SER A 215 5.08 2.71 8.43
N PRO A 216 3.76 2.56 8.66
CA PRO A 216 3.14 2.92 9.95
C PRO A 216 3.69 2.11 11.11
N VAL A 217 3.96 0.80 10.93
CA VAL A 217 4.51 -0.04 11.99
C VAL A 217 5.96 0.36 12.32
N GLU A 218 6.77 0.65 11.30
CA GLU A 218 8.15 1.07 11.49
C GLU A 218 8.24 2.42 12.20
N TYR A 219 7.46 3.41 11.75
CA TYR A 219 7.46 4.74 12.35
C TYR A 219 6.78 4.76 13.72
N THR A 220 5.75 3.94 13.95
CA THR A 220 5.20 3.74 15.30
C THR A 220 6.24 3.16 16.24
N HIS A 221 6.99 2.15 15.82
CA HIS A 221 8.05 1.54 16.64
C HIS A 221 9.16 2.54 16.96
N GLN A 222 9.65 3.26 15.94
CA GLN A 222 10.68 4.28 16.12
C GLN A 222 10.20 5.44 17.00
N PHE A 223 8.98 5.93 16.79
CA PHE A 223 8.39 6.97 17.61
C PHE A 223 8.23 6.52 19.06
N ALA A 224 7.70 5.32 19.29
CA ALA A 224 7.55 4.77 20.64
C ALA A 224 8.90 4.64 21.35
N ALA A 225 9.97 4.31 20.64
CA ALA A 225 11.32 4.27 21.20
C ALA A 225 11.82 5.67 21.63
N ALA A 226 11.55 6.71 20.84
CA ALA A 226 11.93 8.09 21.12
C ALA A 226 11.05 8.75 22.21
N HIS A 227 9.75 8.47 22.20
CA HIS A 227 8.74 9.07 23.08
C HIS A 227 8.49 8.27 24.36
N ARG A 228 9.24 7.19 24.60
CA ARG A 228 9.24 6.49 25.88
C ARG A 228 10.02 7.30 26.91
N TYR A 229 9.39 7.57 28.06
CA TYR A 229 10.10 8.15 29.20
C TYR A 229 11.22 7.22 29.69
N ARG A 230 12.46 7.70 29.58
CA ARG A 230 13.67 6.98 29.97
C ARG A 230 14.75 7.98 30.36
N ASP A 231 15.52 7.67 31.40
CA ASP A 231 16.67 8.48 31.82
C ASP A 231 16.33 9.97 32.05
N GLY A 232 15.12 10.24 32.56
CA GLY A 232 14.64 11.59 32.88
C GLY A 232 14.11 12.40 31.69
N ALA A 233 14.06 11.83 30.48
CA ALA A 233 13.61 12.53 29.29
C ALA A 233 12.76 11.64 28.36
N MET A 234 12.03 12.29 27.45
CA MET A 234 11.43 11.68 26.27
C MET A 234 11.43 12.69 25.14
N ALA A 235 11.36 12.22 23.90
CA ALA A 235 11.16 13.10 22.77
C ALA A 235 9.82 13.83 22.92
N ARG A 236 9.77 15.14 22.68
CA ARG A 236 8.50 15.87 22.65
C ARG A 236 7.83 15.71 21.29
N PHE A 237 6.51 15.60 21.25
CA PHE A 237 5.73 15.47 20.04
C PHE A 237 4.64 16.54 19.97
N VAL A 238 4.71 17.36 18.93
CA VAL A 238 3.69 18.37 18.60
C VAL A 238 3.03 18.00 17.28
N ALA A 239 1.70 17.90 17.29
CA ALA A 239 0.88 17.65 16.12
C ALA A 239 0.23 18.95 15.63
N VAL A 240 0.53 19.33 14.39
CA VAL A 240 -0.09 20.43 13.66
C VAL A 240 -1.08 19.85 12.66
N GLU A 241 -2.36 19.88 12.98
CA GLU A 241 -3.42 19.40 12.08
C GLU A 241 -4.79 20.00 12.46
N PRO A 242 -5.64 20.32 11.47
CA PRO A 242 -6.96 20.90 11.74
C PRO A 242 -7.94 19.90 12.36
N ARG A 243 -7.74 18.61 12.12
CA ARG A 243 -8.52 17.51 12.70
C ARG A 243 -7.59 16.63 13.51
N ARG A 244 -7.88 16.45 14.80
CA ARG A 244 -7.11 15.56 15.68
C ARG A 244 -7.37 14.08 15.34
N GLY A 245 -6.41 13.42 14.70
CA GLY A 245 -6.39 11.97 14.44
C GLY A 245 -5.86 11.16 15.63
N LEU A 246 -5.71 9.84 15.50
CA LEU A 246 -5.08 9.02 16.55
C LEU A 246 -3.64 9.46 16.81
N THR A 247 -2.96 9.86 15.73
CA THR A 247 -1.63 10.45 15.81
C THR A 247 -1.64 11.73 16.65
N GLY A 248 -2.51 12.71 16.34
CA GLY A 248 -2.64 13.93 17.14
C GLY A 248 -3.16 13.72 18.56
N TYR A 249 -3.96 12.68 18.83
CA TYR A 249 -4.36 12.30 20.19
C TYR A 249 -3.20 11.80 21.05
N SER A 250 -2.13 11.33 20.42
CA SER A 250 -0.92 10.84 21.09
C SER A 250 0.15 11.93 21.22
N ALA A 251 -0.14 13.18 20.83
CA ALA A 251 0.78 14.31 20.92
C ALA A 251 0.77 14.95 22.31
N ASP A 252 1.93 15.43 22.75
CA ASP A 252 2.05 16.26 23.96
C ASP A 252 1.32 17.59 23.79
N GLU A 253 1.26 18.09 22.56
CA GLU A 253 0.58 19.32 22.19
C GLU A 253 -0.05 19.18 20.82
N TRP A 254 -1.31 19.60 20.71
CA TRP A 254 -2.04 19.67 19.45
C TRP A 254 -2.31 21.13 19.07
N ILE A 255 -1.85 21.53 17.90
CA ILE A 255 -2.03 22.86 17.33
C ILE A 255 -2.95 22.72 16.12
N ALA A 256 -4.09 23.43 16.15
CA ALA A 256 -5.12 23.34 15.13
C ALA A 256 -5.14 24.61 14.26
N PRO A 257 -4.31 24.70 13.20
CA PRO A 257 -4.37 25.83 12.28
C PRO A 257 -5.64 25.76 11.41
N LYS A 258 -5.99 26.87 10.76
CA LYS A 258 -7.01 26.88 9.71
C LYS A 258 -6.64 25.86 8.62
N PRO A 259 -7.58 25.01 8.15
CA PRO A 259 -7.27 23.97 7.16
C PRO A 259 -6.63 24.55 5.89
N GLY A 260 -5.53 23.93 5.44
CA GLY A 260 -4.78 24.37 4.26
C GLY A 260 -3.74 25.46 4.52
N THR A 261 -3.48 25.81 5.78
CA THR A 261 -2.46 26.80 6.19
C THR A 261 -1.27 26.18 6.92
N GLU A 262 -1.21 24.85 7.02
CA GLU A 262 -0.14 24.07 7.67
C GLU A 262 1.24 24.41 7.09
N GLY A 263 1.34 24.55 5.76
CA GLY A 263 2.55 24.98 5.08
C GLY A 263 2.98 26.41 5.43
N LEU A 264 2.03 27.33 5.63
CA LEU A 264 2.34 28.70 6.09
C LEU A 264 2.87 28.69 7.52
N LEU A 265 2.28 27.87 8.38
CA LEU A 265 2.77 27.69 9.75
C LEU A 265 4.19 27.12 9.76
N ALA A 266 4.48 26.11 8.93
CA ALA A 266 5.83 25.57 8.77
C ALA A 266 6.85 26.64 8.32
N LEU A 267 6.48 27.51 7.36
CA LEU A 267 7.32 28.63 6.93
C LEU A 267 7.51 29.68 8.03
N GLY A 268 6.47 30.01 8.79
CA GLY A 268 6.56 30.93 9.93
C GLY A 268 7.47 30.40 11.03
N ILE A 269 7.38 29.12 11.36
CA ILE A 269 8.28 28.46 12.31
C ILE A 269 9.72 28.50 11.78
N ALA A 270 9.95 28.17 10.50
CA ALA A 270 11.29 28.24 9.90
C ALA A 270 11.87 29.66 9.90
N ALA A 271 11.04 30.67 9.59
CA ALA A 271 11.43 32.07 9.66
C ALA A 271 11.79 32.51 11.09
N SER A 272 11.04 32.06 12.09
CA SER A 272 11.35 32.31 13.50
C SER A 272 12.63 31.61 13.96
N VAL A 273 12.92 30.39 13.49
CA VAL A 273 14.21 29.70 13.74
C VAL A 273 15.38 30.53 13.21
N VAL A 274 15.25 31.10 12.01
CA VAL A 274 16.26 31.99 11.41
C VAL A 274 16.41 33.29 12.22
N ARG A 275 15.30 33.96 12.50
CA ARG A 275 15.27 35.27 13.18
C ARG A 275 15.82 35.20 14.61
N GLN A 276 15.58 34.09 15.31
CA GLN A 276 16.06 33.85 16.67
C GLN A 276 17.53 33.34 16.71
N GLY A 277 18.18 33.18 15.57
CA GLY A 277 19.59 32.78 15.50
C GLY A 277 19.84 31.29 15.72
N HIS A 278 18.81 30.43 15.60
CA HIS A 278 18.94 28.99 15.82
C HIS A 278 19.20 28.18 14.53
N ALA A 279 19.10 28.81 13.36
CA ALA A 279 19.31 28.17 12.06
C ALA A 279 20.72 27.56 11.91
N GLN A 280 20.77 26.35 11.35
CA GLN A 280 21.97 25.58 11.02
C GLN A 280 22.32 25.72 9.53
N LEU A 281 22.45 26.96 9.06
CA LEU A 281 22.84 27.27 7.69
C LEU A 281 24.34 27.61 7.64
N ALA A 282 25.04 27.16 6.60
CA ALA A 282 26.44 27.52 6.38
C ALA A 282 26.56 29.04 6.18
N GLY A 283 27.15 29.73 7.15
CA GLY A 283 27.30 31.19 7.14
C GLY A 283 28.10 31.69 5.93
N GLY A 284 27.71 32.84 5.38
CA GLY A 284 28.39 33.46 4.22
C GLY A 284 28.17 32.73 2.89
N SER A 285 27.31 31.71 2.83
CA SER A 285 26.94 31.06 1.58
C SER A 285 25.79 31.79 0.88
N ALA A 286 25.88 31.94 -0.45
CA ALA A 286 24.80 32.52 -1.26
C ALA A 286 23.48 31.76 -1.12
N GLU A 287 23.54 30.47 -0.79
CA GLU A 287 22.37 29.65 -0.48
C GLU A 287 21.71 30.08 0.83
N ALA A 288 22.48 30.24 1.91
CA ALA A 288 21.96 30.71 3.18
C ALA A 288 21.30 32.09 3.04
N ASP A 289 21.89 33.00 2.28
CA ASP A 289 21.33 34.33 2.04
C ASP A 289 20.00 34.27 1.28
N ARG A 290 19.90 33.42 0.25
CA ARG A 290 18.64 33.18 -0.47
C ARG A 290 17.55 32.61 0.44
N VAL A 291 17.89 31.63 1.28
CA VAL A 291 16.93 31.02 2.22
C VAL A 291 16.47 32.04 3.26
N ARG A 292 17.38 32.82 3.85
CA ARG A 292 17.05 33.89 4.79
C ARG A 292 16.15 34.96 4.16
N GLY A 293 16.50 35.41 2.95
CA GLY A 293 15.71 36.40 2.20
C GLY A 293 14.31 35.89 1.85
N PHE A 294 14.18 34.61 1.47
CA PHE A 294 12.87 34.00 1.23
C PHE A 294 12.02 33.91 2.50
N LEU A 295 12.60 33.41 3.60
CA LEU A 295 11.89 33.23 4.88
C LEU A 295 11.51 34.56 5.54
N ALA A 296 12.23 35.65 5.29
CA ALA A 296 11.86 36.99 5.77
C ALA A 296 10.48 37.46 5.29
N ARG A 297 9.92 36.84 4.23
CA ARG A 297 8.57 37.12 3.70
C ARG A 297 7.45 36.51 4.55
N PHE A 298 7.78 35.70 5.56
CA PHE A 298 6.83 34.98 6.41
C PHE A 298 7.01 35.35 7.89
N PRO A 299 6.87 36.64 8.29
CA PRO A 299 6.98 37.02 9.69
C PRO A 299 5.86 36.40 10.53
N ALA A 300 6.18 36.05 11.78
CA ALA A 300 5.29 35.33 12.69
C ALA A 300 3.92 36.01 12.84
N ARG A 301 3.87 37.35 12.93
CA ARG A 301 2.62 38.13 12.92
C ARG A 301 1.71 37.84 11.73
N SER A 302 2.23 37.90 10.50
CA SER A 302 1.40 37.64 9.30
C SER A 302 0.95 36.18 9.19
N VAL A 303 1.80 35.25 9.65
CA VAL A 303 1.48 33.83 9.68
C VAL A 303 0.42 33.56 10.74
N ALA A 304 0.46 34.25 11.88
CA ALA A 304 -0.54 34.15 12.92
C ALA A 304 -1.93 34.57 12.42
N GLU A 305 -2.03 35.71 11.73
CA GLU A 305 -3.28 36.17 11.10
C GLU A 305 -3.83 35.15 10.09
N ALA A 306 -2.95 34.61 9.24
CA ALA A 306 -3.33 33.65 8.21
C ALA A 306 -3.75 32.28 8.77
N THR A 307 -3.04 31.77 9.78
CA THR A 307 -3.23 30.41 10.33
C THR A 307 -4.21 30.36 11.48
N GLY A 308 -4.44 31.48 12.18
CA GLY A 308 -5.18 31.53 13.44
C GLY A 308 -4.39 31.04 14.66
N ILE A 309 -3.06 30.91 14.54
CA ILE A 309 -2.17 30.49 15.64
C ILE A 309 -1.38 31.68 16.16
N ASP A 310 -1.40 31.92 17.47
CA ASP A 310 -0.72 33.08 18.06
C ASP A 310 0.78 33.14 17.75
N GLU A 311 1.29 34.35 17.51
CA GLU A 311 2.72 34.60 17.24
C GLU A 311 3.63 34.02 18.34
N SER A 312 3.19 34.10 19.60
CA SER A 312 3.94 33.54 20.74
C SER A 312 4.10 32.02 20.65
N VAL A 313 3.11 31.31 20.10
CA VAL A 313 3.15 29.86 19.87
C VAL A 313 4.12 29.53 18.74
N ILE A 314 4.05 30.27 17.62
CA ILE A 314 4.98 30.10 16.49
C ILE A 314 6.43 30.26 16.96
N ASP A 315 6.70 31.32 17.70
CA ASP A 315 8.02 31.63 18.21
C ASP A 315 8.52 30.63 19.26
N ARG A 316 7.63 30.12 20.11
CA ARG A 316 7.95 29.09 21.10
C ARG A 316 8.28 27.78 20.42
N VAL A 317 7.43 27.30 19.50
CA VAL A 317 7.66 26.05 18.77
C VAL A 317 8.96 26.13 17.97
N ALA A 318 9.28 27.28 17.37
CA ALA A 318 10.57 27.50 16.70
C ALA A 318 11.78 27.31 17.64
N ARG A 319 11.74 27.91 18.85
CA ARG A 319 12.81 27.72 19.86
C ARG A 319 12.92 26.28 20.30
N GLU A 320 11.79 25.65 20.65
CA GLU A 320 11.77 24.27 21.14
C GLU A 320 12.28 23.29 20.07
N PHE A 321 11.77 23.39 18.84
CA PHE A 321 12.14 22.53 17.72
C PHE A 321 13.61 22.67 17.33
N ALA A 322 14.17 23.88 17.32
CA ALA A 322 15.58 24.09 16.97
C ALA A 322 16.53 23.83 18.15
N GLY A 323 16.06 23.98 19.40
CA GLY A 323 16.82 23.72 20.61
C GLY A 323 16.97 22.22 20.91
N ALA A 324 15.94 21.42 20.62
CA ALA A 324 15.93 19.98 20.87
C ALA A 324 16.56 19.20 19.70
N LYS A 325 17.89 19.04 19.72
CA LYS A 325 18.64 18.37 18.64
C LYS A 325 18.92 16.88 18.96
N PRO A 326 18.73 15.95 18.00
CA PRO A 326 18.12 16.16 16.68
C PRO A 326 16.61 16.40 16.78
N SER A 327 16.06 17.22 15.88
CA SER A 327 14.61 17.34 15.72
C SER A 327 14.16 16.72 14.41
N LEU A 328 12.85 16.61 14.21
CA LEU A 328 12.27 16.02 13.01
C LEU A 328 10.93 16.70 12.71
N ALA A 329 10.81 17.32 11.54
CA ALA A 329 9.52 17.74 11.02
C ALA A 329 9.05 16.79 9.91
N VAL A 330 7.77 16.43 9.89
CA VAL A 330 7.18 15.54 8.87
C VAL A 330 5.90 16.15 8.31
N ALA A 331 5.59 15.86 7.04
CA ALA A 331 4.35 16.30 6.38
C ALA A 331 3.59 15.09 5.85
N GLY A 332 2.28 15.05 6.05
CA GLY A 332 1.48 13.89 5.64
C GLY A 332 -0.02 14.11 5.79
N GLY A 333 -0.75 12.99 5.69
CA GLY A 333 -2.20 12.92 5.87
C GLY A 333 -2.95 14.12 5.29
N VAL A 334 -3.80 14.75 6.10
CA VAL A 334 -4.71 15.83 5.67
C VAL A 334 -3.98 17.04 5.08
N ALA A 335 -2.77 17.36 5.56
CA ALA A 335 -1.99 18.50 5.09
C ALA A 335 -1.48 18.33 3.65
N LEU A 336 -1.53 17.12 3.10
CA LEU A 336 -1.13 16.80 1.73
C LEU A 336 -2.31 16.45 0.81
N GLN A 337 -3.56 16.65 1.24
CA GLN A 337 -4.76 16.31 0.47
C GLN A 337 -5.49 17.54 -0.09
N HIS A 338 -4.75 18.59 -0.42
CA HIS A 338 -5.30 19.84 -0.96
C HIS A 338 -4.38 20.47 -2.03
N ARG A 339 -4.88 21.50 -2.74
CA ARG A 339 -4.15 22.16 -3.85
C ARG A 339 -2.74 22.69 -3.53
N ALA A 340 -2.47 23.01 -2.25
CA ALA A 340 -1.17 23.49 -1.78
C ALA A 340 -0.29 22.39 -1.14
N ALA A 341 -0.57 21.11 -1.41
CA ALA A 341 0.08 19.98 -0.74
C ALA A 341 1.59 19.96 -1.00
N THR A 342 2.01 20.11 -2.25
CA THR A 342 3.44 20.14 -2.61
C THR A 342 4.14 21.32 -1.93
N GLN A 343 3.52 22.50 -1.90
CA GLN A 343 4.07 23.68 -1.21
C GLN A 343 4.21 23.44 0.30
N THR A 344 3.26 22.72 0.91
CA THR A 344 3.32 22.36 2.34
C THR A 344 4.48 21.41 2.62
N ALA A 345 4.65 20.38 1.79
CA ALA A 345 5.81 19.49 1.89
C ALA A 345 7.15 20.23 1.65
N VAL A 346 7.20 21.18 0.70
CA VAL A 346 8.37 22.05 0.48
C VAL A 346 8.67 22.89 1.72
N ALA A 347 7.65 23.48 2.35
CA ALA A 347 7.81 24.26 3.58
C ALA A 347 8.40 23.43 4.73
N VAL A 348 7.92 22.19 4.90
CA VAL A 348 8.44 21.26 5.92
C VAL A 348 9.87 20.80 5.58
N ASN A 349 10.19 20.59 4.30
CA ASN A 349 11.56 20.34 3.87
C ASN A 349 12.49 21.52 4.19
N LEU A 350 12.06 22.76 3.96
CA LEU A 350 12.80 23.97 4.31
C LEU A 350 13.00 24.10 5.82
N LEU A 351 11.98 23.80 6.64
CA LEU A 351 12.09 23.79 8.10
C LEU A 351 13.15 22.78 8.57
N ASN A 352 13.12 21.55 8.05
CA ASN A 352 14.14 20.56 8.35
C ASN A 352 15.54 20.98 7.89
N TYR A 353 15.64 21.59 6.71
CA TYR A 353 16.90 22.09 6.17
C TYR A 353 17.50 23.17 7.08
N VAL A 354 16.71 24.18 7.44
CA VAL A 354 17.12 25.27 8.34
C VAL A 354 17.49 24.77 9.73
N ALA A 355 16.84 23.71 10.23
CA ALA A 355 17.18 23.09 11.51
C ALA A 355 18.38 22.14 11.47
N GLY A 356 18.93 21.84 10.28
CA GLY A 356 20.07 20.93 10.11
C GLY A 356 19.70 19.45 10.20
N ASN A 357 18.46 19.09 9.84
CA ASN A 357 17.92 17.74 9.95
C ASN A 357 18.10 16.89 8.69
N VAL A 358 18.37 17.53 7.54
CA VAL A 358 18.61 16.84 6.26
C VAL A 358 19.92 16.06 6.32
N GLY A 359 19.88 14.78 5.96
CA GLY A 359 21.00 13.83 6.12
C GLY A 359 21.10 13.23 7.53
N ARG A 360 20.33 13.71 8.51
CA ARG A 360 20.34 13.24 9.89
C ARG A 360 19.06 12.52 10.26
N THR A 361 17.95 13.26 10.45
CA THR A 361 16.62 12.71 10.76
C THR A 361 15.72 12.62 9.54
N VAL A 362 16.02 13.39 8.49
CA VAL A 362 15.41 13.25 7.15
C VAL A 362 16.47 12.73 6.20
N ARG A 363 16.31 11.50 5.73
CA ARG A 363 17.29 10.81 4.89
C ARG A 363 16.71 10.49 3.53
N TYR A 364 17.51 10.71 2.50
CA TYR A 364 17.18 10.31 1.14
C TYR A 364 18.05 9.10 0.81
N HIS A 365 17.43 7.92 0.75
CA HIS A 365 18.07 6.70 0.27
C HIS A 365 17.50 6.37 -1.12
N ALA A 366 18.26 5.62 -1.92
CA ALA A 366 17.76 5.10 -3.19
C ALA A 366 16.77 3.96 -2.91
N THR A 367 15.58 4.02 -3.50
CA THR A 367 14.49 3.01 -3.52
C THR A 367 13.59 2.94 -2.27
N SER A 368 12.57 3.78 -2.27
CA SER A 368 11.31 3.56 -1.54
C SER A 368 10.27 2.89 -2.46
N PRO A 369 9.42 1.97 -1.98
CA PRO A 369 8.30 1.41 -2.76
C PRO A 369 7.38 2.49 -3.35
N TRP A 370 7.35 3.65 -2.70
CA TRP A 370 6.54 4.79 -3.08
C TRP A 370 7.14 5.59 -4.25
N ASP A 371 8.42 5.40 -4.57
CA ASP A 371 9.15 6.19 -5.58
C ASP A 371 8.72 5.88 -7.01
N ASN A 372 8.20 4.68 -7.25
CA ASN A 372 7.78 4.24 -8.58
C ASN A 372 6.28 4.46 -8.85
N VAL A 373 5.49 4.82 -7.83
CA VAL A 373 4.04 5.03 -7.98
C VAL A 373 3.76 6.10 -9.04
N SER A 374 2.78 5.83 -9.91
CA SER A 374 2.40 6.75 -10.98
C SER A 374 1.75 8.01 -10.42
N ARG A 375 1.95 9.13 -11.11
CA ARG A 375 1.37 10.42 -10.77
C ARG A 375 -0.07 10.52 -11.26
N TYR A 376 -0.85 11.44 -10.69
CA TYR A 376 -2.22 11.67 -11.18
C TYR A 376 -2.25 12.06 -12.67
N ARG A 377 -1.24 12.82 -13.13
CA ARG A 377 -1.11 13.16 -14.56
C ARG A 377 -0.95 11.93 -15.47
N ASP A 378 -0.27 10.89 -15.00
CA ASP A 378 -0.05 9.66 -15.76
C ASP A 378 -1.36 8.86 -15.88
N ALA A 379 -2.16 8.83 -14.81
CA ALA A 379 -3.51 8.29 -14.84
C ALA A 379 -4.41 9.04 -15.84
N THR A 380 -4.39 10.38 -15.83
CA THR A 380 -5.17 11.18 -16.79
C THR A 380 -4.73 10.97 -18.23
N ALA A 381 -3.43 10.78 -18.47
CA ALA A 381 -2.89 10.49 -19.81
C ALA A 381 -3.35 9.11 -20.31
N LEU A 382 -3.35 8.09 -19.45
CA LEU A 382 -3.88 6.77 -19.80
C LEU A 382 -5.39 6.82 -20.07
N ILE A 383 -6.15 7.53 -19.24
CA ILE A 383 -7.60 7.75 -19.45
C ILE A 383 -7.86 8.42 -20.80
N ALA A 384 -7.08 9.44 -21.15
CA ALA A 384 -7.20 10.11 -22.45
C ALA A 384 -6.93 9.15 -23.61
N ALA A 385 -5.89 8.31 -23.50
CA ALA A 385 -5.56 7.30 -24.50
C ALA A 385 -6.66 6.25 -24.66
N MET A 386 -7.23 5.74 -23.56
CA MET A 386 -8.38 4.82 -23.61
C MET A 386 -9.58 5.47 -24.32
N ARG A 387 -9.90 6.73 -23.98
CA ARG A 387 -11.01 7.46 -24.63
C ARG A 387 -10.80 7.71 -26.12
N ALA A 388 -9.55 7.89 -26.55
CA ALA A 388 -9.19 8.08 -27.94
C ALA A 388 -9.25 6.77 -28.76
N GLY A 389 -9.43 5.62 -28.11
CA GLY A 389 -9.34 4.31 -28.77
C GLY A 389 -7.90 3.88 -29.04
N ASP A 390 -6.93 4.46 -28.31
CA ASP A 390 -5.51 4.14 -28.44
C ASP A 390 -5.09 2.88 -27.67
N VAL A 391 -5.99 2.35 -26.84
CA VAL A 391 -5.79 1.15 -26.02
C VAL A 391 -6.78 0.08 -26.45
N ASP A 392 -6.28 -1.03 -26.96
CA ASP A 392 -7.08 -2.20 -27.37
C ASP A 392 -7.33 -3.15 -26.20
N VAL A 393 -6.32 -3.36 -25.35
CA VAL A 393 -6.39 -4.28 -24.21
C VAL A 393 -5.98 -3.55 -22.94
N ALA A 394 -6.79 -3.62 -21.89
CA ALA A 394 -6.43 -3.11 -20.56
C ALA A 394 -6.47 -4.25 -19.53
N LEU A 395 -5.36 -4.44 -18.84
CA LEU A 395 -5.20 -5.44 -17.79
C LEU A 395 -5.09 -4.73 -16.44
N VAL A 396 -5.84 -5.19 -15.44
CA VAL A 396 -5.86 -4.62 -14.09
C VAL A 396 -5.46 -5.69 -13.09
N HIS A 397 -4.44 -5.44 -12.27
CA HIS A 397 -4.00 -6.32 -11.19
C HIS A 397 -3.82 -5.54 -9.89
N ALA A 398 -4.41 -6.04 -8.80
CA ALA A 398 -4.27 -5.43 -7.46
C ALA A 398 -4.54 -3.91 -7.41
N ALA A 399 -5.48 -3.41 -8.21
CA ALA A 399 -5.81 -1.99 -8.28
C ALA A 399 -7.31 -1.77 -8.53
N ASN A 400 -7.88 -0.77 -7.85
CA ASN A 400 -9.29 -0.38 -8.01
C ASN A 400 -9.46 1.12 -8.37
N PRO A 401 -8.97 1.55 -9.55
CA PRO A 401 -9.07 2.94 -10.01
C PRO A 401 -10.51 3.42 -10.23
N ALA A 402 -11.47 2.54 -10.52
CA ALA A 402 -12.88 2.94 -10.69
C ALA A 402 -13.49 3.47 -9.39
N PHE A 403 -13.11 2.90 -8.24
CA PHE A 403 -13.51 3.37 -6.92
C PHE A 403 -12.68 4.58 -6.45
N THR A 404 -11.36 4.50 -6.62
CA THR A 404 -10.42 5.40 -5.92
C THR A 404 -10.07 6.67 -6.68
N LEU A 405 -10.16 6.71 -8.02
CA LEU A 405 -9.94 7.94 -8.76
C LEU A 405 -11.13 8.90 -8.60
N PRO A 406 -10.88 10.23 -8.62
CA PRO A 406 -11.97 11.20 -8.60
C PRO A 406 -12.97 10.94 -9.73
N LYS A 407 -14.28 10.98 -9.44
CA LYS A 407 -15.34 10.78 -10.45
C LYS A 407 -15.17 11.68 -11.69
N GLY A 408 -14.63 12.89 -11.49
CA GLY A 408 -14.32 13.83 -12.57
C GLY A 408 -13.28 13.32 -13.58
N ALA A 409 -12.43 12.35 -13.20
CA ALA A 409 -11.47 11.70 -14.11
C ALA A 409 -12.17 10.80 -15.15
N ARG A 410 -13.42 10.37 -14.90
CA ARG A 410 -14.22 9.54 -15.82
C ARG A 410 -13.53 8.24 -16.25
N PHE A 411 -12.85 7.57 -15.31
CA PHE A 411 -12.13 6.32 -15.58
C PHE A 411 -13.04 5.21 -16.13
N ALA A 412 -14.19 4.94 -15.49
CA ALA A 412 -15.13 3.91 -15.94
C ALA A 412 -15.59 4.11 -17.40
N ALA A 413 -15.98 5.34 -17.76
CA ALA A 413 -16.38 5.68 -19.12
C ALA A 413 -15.24 5.58 -20.15
N ALA A 414 -13.99 5.71 -19.70
CA ALA A 414 -12.82 5.48 -20.56
C ALA A 414 -12.54 4.00 -20.75
N LEU A 415 -12.70 3.19 -19.70
CA LEU A 415 -12.52 1.75 -19.72
C LEU A 415 -13.49 1.07 -20.70
N GLU A 416 -14.75 1.55 -20.79
CA GLU A 416 -15.75 1.10 -21.78
C GLU A 416 -15.32 1.28 -23.25
N LYS A 417 -14.32 2.11 -23.53
CA LYS A 417 -13.79 2.31 -24.90
C LYS A 417 -12.72 1.31 -25.29
N VAL A 418 -12.19 0.56 -24.33
CA VAL A 418 -11.17 -0.46 -24.56
C VAL A 418 -11.83 -1.72 -25.10
N ARG A 419 -11.23 -2.38 -26.10
CA ARG A 419 -11.84 -3.53 -26.78
C ARG A 419 -11.92 -4.78 -25.91
N LEU A 420 -10.92 -5.00 -25.06
CA LEU A 420 -10.92 -6.06 -24.07
C LEU A 420 -10.35 -5.55 -22.74
N THR A 421 -11.11 -5.74 -21.68
CA THR A 421 -10.72 -5.37 -20.32
C THR A 421 -10.67 -6.62 -19.44
N VAL A 422 -9.59 -6.77 -18.67
CA VAL A 422 -9.34 -7.96 -17.86
C VAL A 422 -8.96 -7.53 -16.45
N ALA A 423 -9.65 -8.06 -15.45
CA ALA A 423 -9.27 -7.91 -14.04
C ALA A 423 -8.70 -9.22 -13.50
N PHE A 424 -7.54 -9.13 -12.86
CA PHE A 424 -6.98 -10.16 -11.99
C PHE A 424 -7.32 -9.76 -10.55
N ALA A 425 -8.30 -10.42 -9.97
CA ALA A 425 -8.97 -9.95 -8.77
C ALA A 425 -9.24 -11.09 -7.79
N SER A 426 -8.90 -10.89 -6.52
CA SER A 426 -9.33 -11.79 -5.45
C SER A 426 -10.79 -11.56 -5.08
N HIS A 427 -11.31 -10.34 -5.23
CA HIS A 427 -12.69 -9.95 -4.90
C HIS A 427 -13.32 -9.18 -6.07
N LEU A 428 -14.65 -9.22 -6.17
CA LEU A 428 -15.38 -8.48 -7.19
C LEU A 428 -15.51 -6.99 -6.79
N ASP A 429 -14.43 -6.23 -6.98
CA ASP A 429 -14.42 -4.78 -6.74
C ASP A 429 -15.04 -3.96 -7.90
N GLU A 430 -15.17 -2.64 -7.71
CA GLU A 430 -15.79 -1.75 -8.70
C GLU A 430 -15.07 -1.74 -10.05
N THR A 431 -13.76 -1.98 -10.08
CA THR A 431 -13.01 -2.05 -11.34
C THR A 431 -13.19 -3.41 -12.00
N ALA A 432 -13.12 -4.50 -11.23
CA ALA A 432 -13.37 -5.85 -11.72
C ALA A 432 -14.79 -6.00 -12.30
N ALA A 433 -15.79 -5.40 -11.67
CA ALA A 433 -17.17 -5.36 -12.16
C ALA A 433 -17.30 -4.69 -13.55
N LEU A 434 -16.36 -3.80 -13.90
CA LEU A 434 -16.28 -3.10 -15.19
C LEU A 434 -15.38 -3.81 -16.23
N CYS A 435 -14.69 -4.90 -15.87
CA CYS A 435 -13.86 -5.68 -16.80
C CYS A 435 -14.62 -6.82 -17.52
N ASP A 436 -14.37 -7.02 -18.81
CA ASP A 436 -15.04 -8.04 -19.64
C ASP A 436 -14.71 -9.46 -19.17
N LEU A 437 -13.48 -9.66 -18.72
CA LEU A 437 -12.99 -10.90 -18.11
C LEU A 437 -12.54 -10.64 -16.68
N ILE A 438 -12.90 -11.55 -15.78
CA ILE A 438 -12.51 -11.51 -14.39
C ILE A 438 -11.83 -12.84 -14.10
N LEU A 439 -10.54 -12.79 -13.73
CA LEU A 439 -9.72 -13.94 -13.45
C LEU A 439 -9.39 -13.93 -11.95
N PRO A 440 -9.67 -15.04 -11.23
CA PRO A 440 -9.48 -15.09 -9.80
C PRO A 440 -8.00 -15.13 -9.46
N ASP A 441 -7.56 -14.17 -8.64
CA ASP A 441 -6.18 -14.09 -8.15
C ASP A 441 -6.06 -14.72 -6.75
N VAL A 442 -4.84 -15.13 -6.43
CA VAL A 442 -4.48 -15.68 -5.12
C VAL A 442 -3.98 -14.58 -4.19
N THR A 443 -4.18 -14.77 -2.91
CA THR A 443 -3.67 -13.85 -1.89
C THR A 443 -2.15 -14.04 -1.71
N PRO A 444 -1.45 -13.06 -1.12
CA PRO A 444 -0.04 -13.17 -0.77
C PRO A 444 0.31 -14.38 0.11
N LEU A 445 -0.65 -14.94 0.86
CA LEU A 445 -0.44 -16.11 1.71
C LEU A 445 -0.50 -17.44 0.94
N GLU A 446 -0.86 -17.40 -0.34
CA GLU A 446 -1.07 -18.55 -1.22
C GLU A 446 -0.06 -18.60 -2.38
N GLN A 447 0.83 -17.61 -2.50
CA GLN A 447 1.81 -17.54 -3.58
C GLN A 447 3.20 -17.09 -3.14
N TRP A 448 4.19 -17.52 -3.92
CA TRP A 448 5.55 -17.02 -3.81
C TRP A 448 5.67 -15.62 -4.39
N GLY A 449 6.44 -14.78 -3.71
CA GLY A 449 6.78 -13.45 -4.18
C GLY A 449 8.05 -12.92 -3.52
N ALA A 450 8.45 -11.73 -3.92
CA ALA A 450 9.56 -11.01 -3.31
C ALA A 450 9.26 -9.52 -3.31
N VAL A 451 9.67 -8.85 -2.23
CA VAL A 451 9.49 -7.41 -2.06
C VAL A 451 10.75 -6.74 -1.56
N GLU A 452 10.86 -5.46 -1.86
CA GLU A 452 11.88 -4.58 -1.32
C GLU A 452 11.18 -3.46 -0.54
N PRO A 453 10.95 -3.62 0.78
CA PRO A 453 10.20 -2.64 1.59
C PRO A 453 10.93 -1.29 1.72
N ARG A 454 12.26 -1.33 1.72
CA ARG A 454 13.14 -0.15 1.71
C ARG A 454 14.51 -0.56 1.17
N ALA A 455 15.28 0.44 0.77
CA ALA A 455 16.69 0.32 0.38
C ALA A 455 17.46 -0.68 1.26
N GLY A 456 18.05 -1.71 0.64
CA GLY A 456 18.88 -2.70 1.31
C GLY A 456 18.12 -3.78 2.09
N VAL A 457 16.78 -3.78 2.10
CA VAL A 457 15.96 -4.84 2.71
C VAL A 457 15.21 -5.57 1.62
N ARG A 458 15.53 -6.84 1.38
CA ARG A 458 14.79 -7.73 0.48
C ARG A 458 14.16 -8.84 1.30
N SER A 459 12.89 -9.13 1.04
CA SER A 459 12.15 -10.14 1.77
C SER A 459 11.31 -10.99 0.82
N PHE A 460 11.19 -12.28 1.13
CA PHE A 460 10.33 -13.18 0.38
C PHE A 460 8.91 -13.15 0.93
N VAL A 461 7.95 -13.33 0.04
CA VAL A 461 6.58 -13.68 0.36
C VAL A 461 6.52 -15.20 0.21
N GLN A 462 6.59 -15.91 1.32
CA GLN A 462 6.43 -17.36 1.34
C GLN A 462 4.93 -17.66 1.49
N PRO A 463 4.36 -18.56 0.67
CA PRO A 463 3.00 -19.04 0.89
C PRO A 463 2.94 -19.82 2.20
N ALA A 464 1.95 -19.51 3.02
CA ALA A 464 1.69 -20.23 4.27
C ALA A 464 0.73 -21.41 4.08
N MET A 465 0.05 -21.47 2.94
CA MET A 465 -0.82 -22.56 2.56
C MET A 465 -0.97 -22.64 1.04
N THR A 466 -1.49 -23.77 0.56
CA THR A 466 -1.95 -23.88 -0.83
C THR A 466 -3.19 -23.00 -1.05
N PRO A 467 -3.52 -22.65 -2.31
CA PRO A 467 -4.71 -21.85 -2.60
C PRO A 467 -5.98 -22.48 -2.01
N VAL A 468 -6.75 -21.67 -1.27
CA VAL A 468 -8.00 -22.09 -0.59
C VAL A 468 -9.03 -22.55 -1.61
N PHE A 469 -9.14 -21.83 -2.73
CA PHE A 469 -10.08 -22.12 -3.80
C PHE A 469 -9.34 -22.72 -5.00
N ALA A 470 -9.68 -23.95 -5.36
CA ALA A 470 -9.01 -24.69 -6.43
C ALA A 470 -9.05 -24.01 -7.81
N GLY A 471 -10.04 -23.13 -8.05
CA GLY A 471 -10.17 -22.38 -9.30
C GLY A 471 -9.38 -21.07 -9.33
N THR A 472 -8.60 -20.73 -8.30
CA THR A 472 -7.67 -19.58 -8.30
C THR A 472 -6.31 -19.98 -8.88
N ARG A 473 -5.60 -19.04 -9.52
CA ARG A 473 -4.24 -19.27 -10.03
C ARG A 473 -3.34 -18.09 -9.70
N ALA A 474 -2.10 -18.38 -9.31
CA ALA A 474 -1.08 -17.37 -9.12
C ALA A 474 -0.65 -16.73 -10.45
N LEU A 475 -0.37 -15.43 -10.42
CA LEU A 475 0.11 -14.68 -11.58
C LEU A 475 1.58 -14.99 -11.91
N LEU A 476 2.38 -15.39 -10.90
CA LEU A 476 3.74 -15.91 -11.05
C LEU A 476 3.75 -17.43 -10.85
N PRO A 477 4.56 -18.19 -11.60
CA PRO A 477 4.68 -19.62 -11.38
C PRO A 477 5.31 -19.92 -10.01
N PRO A 478 4.94 -21.03 -9.35
CA PRO A 478 5.72 -21.55 -8.24
C PRO A 478 7.15 -21.84 -8.72
N GLN A 479 8.17 -21.39 -7.97
CA GLN A 479 9.57 -21.65 -8.32
C GLN A 479 10.04 -23.08 -8.02
N THR A 480 9.14 -23.94 -7.55
CA THR A 480 9.39 -25.36 -7.35
C THR A 480 8.92 -26.13 -8.57
N GLY A 481 9.86 -26.85 -9.20
CA GLY A 481 9.62 -27.64 -10.40
C GLY A 481 8.61 -28.75 -10.14
N ASP A 482 7.35 -28.47 -10.45
CA ASP A 482 6.48 -29.37 -11.21
C ASP A 482 5.22 -28.60 -11.67
N MET A 483 5.10 -28.51 -12.99
CA MET A 483 3.91 -28.36 -13.85
C MET A 483 2.65 -27.64 -13.27
N VAL A 484 2.28 -26.47 -13.85
CA VAL A 484 0.93 -26.04 -14.33
C VAL A 484 0.94 -24.53 -14.73
N PRO A 485 0.17 -24.08 -15.74
CA PRO A 485 0.52 -22.93 -16.59
C PRO A 485 0.12 -21.56 -16.04
N THR A 486 1.03 -20.59 -16.20
CA THR A 486 0.91 -19.20 -15.79
C THR A 486 0.10 -18.36 -16.80
N VAL A 487 -0.76 -17.47 -16.32
CA VAL A 487 -1.63 -16.62 -17.17
C VAL A 487 -0.85 -15.65 -18.08
N LEU A 488 0.39 -15.32 -17.69
CA LEU A 488 1.28 -14.44 -18.44
C LEU A 488 2.24 -15.20 -19.37
N GLN A 489 2.15 -16.54 -19.43
CA GLN A 489 2.82 -17.38 -20.42
C GLN A 489 1.95 -17.60 -21.67
N THR A 490 1.43 -16.55 -22.27
CA THR A 490 1.05 -16.65 -23.69
C THR A 490 2.33 -16.79 -24.49
N ARG A 491 2.75 -18.04 -24.77
CA ARG A 491 3.82 -18.35 -25.71
C ARG A 491 3.49 -17.71 -27.04
N VAL A 492 4.13 -16.57 -27.34
CA VAL A 492 4.30 -16.16 -28.73
C VAL A 492 5.26 -17.18 -29.33
N VAL A 493 4.75 -18.15 -30.07
CA VAL A 493 5.56 -18.99 -30.94
C VAL A 493 6.08 -18.08 -32.06
N ALA A 494 7.15 -17.35 -31.78
CA ALA A 494 7.98 -16.78 -32.82
C ALA A 494 8.68 -17.97 -33.48
N SER A 495 8.23 -18.32 -34.70
CA SER A 495 8.92 -19.29 -35.54
C SER A 495 10.36 -18.85 -35.74
N ARG A 496 11.31 -19.49 -35.03
CA ARG A 496 12.73 -19.37 -35.34
C ARG A 496 12.96 -19.97 -36.74
N PRO A 497 13.66 -19.28 -37.66
CA PRO A 497 14.14 -19.94 -38.86
C PRO A 497 15.14 -21.02 -38.46
N ALA A 498 15.06 -22.19 -39.09
CA ALA A 498 16.01 -23.28 -38.88
C ALA A 498 17.44 -22.79 -39.22
N PRO A 499 18.47 -23.25 -38.49
CA PRO A 499 19.85 -22.93 -38.83
C PRO A 499 20.18 -23.52 -40.20
N ALA A 500 20.71 -22.68 -41.08
CA ALA A 500 21.25 -23.11 -42.36
C ALA A 500 22.38 -24.12 -42.10
N THR A 501 22.21 -25.33 -42.62
CA THR A 501 23.27 -26.33 -42.73
C THR A 501 24.38 -25.74 -43.60
N ALA A 502 25.57 -25.57 -43.02
CA ALA A 502 26.77 -25.25 -43.76
C ALA A 502 27.12 -26.41 -44.70
N ALA A 503 27.40 -26.07 -45.96
CA ALA A 503 28.10 -26.91 -46.92
C ALA A 503 29.57 -26.47 -46.98
#